data_AF-A0A6J4R484-F1
#
_entry.id   AF-A0A6J4R484-F1
#
_cell.length_a   1.000
_cell.length_b   1.000
_cell.length_c   1.000
_cell.angle_alpha   90.00
_cell.angle_beta   90.00
_cell.angle_gamma   90.00
#
_symmetry.space_group_name_H-M   'P 1'
#
loop_
_entity.id
_entity.type
_entity.pdbx_description
1 polymer ?
#
loop_
_entity_poly.entity_id
_entity_poly.type
_entity_poly.pdbx_seq_one_letter_code
_entity_poly.pdbx_strand_id
1 'polypeptide(L)'
;MARKMMVRRENESGHVLTEVLAENEAQLQEIVKENPDLLPVDEFGMTGPLMVVGRETTLPSGYVDLVCLSRGGDLLLVEFKTGPQNSDFRHVLAQLLDYGSDLWRMSYEEFESTVANRFFSSSYCQDDRLQKKASLDEAAHAIWPDLSEEETALFRERLAQQLSSGGFHYVVVAQRFTTTILEQIEDDTYRETLRELLEVCSGLGLRFSWGTAGTSIRVPVPNRKNPLSIAWLSPPDVSGWMGLLDLTLGLSDNAGEMPLVASALEDYVEKVAALPGVKPAKPDWHHGYHLTPEVTVRNYHRIADILAELVQRISEEA
;
A
#
# COMPACT_ATOMS: atom_id res chain seq x y z
N MET A 1 9.32 -7.85 -16.41
CA MET A 1 9.58 -9.31 -16.42
C MET A 1 8.96 -9.92 -15.16
N ALA A 2 8.40 -11.13 -15.20
CA ALA A 2 7.86 -11.76 -13.98
C ALA A 2 8.98 -12.06 -12.98
N ARG A 3 8.78 -11.73 -11.70
CA ARG A 3 9.76 -12.01 -10.64
C ARG A 3 9.94 -13.52 -10.48
N LYS A 4 11.16 -13.95 -10.16
CA LYS A 4 11.48 -15.37 -9.91
C LYS A 4 12.05 -15.52 -8.51
N MET A 5 11.60 -16.54 -7.78
CA MET A 5 12.12 -16.92 -6.47
C MET A 5 12.69 -18.33 -6.54
N MET A 6 13.83 -18.57 -5.91
CA MET A 6 14.39 -19.92 -5.74
C MET A 6 14.10 -20.38 -4.31
N VAL A 7 13.29 -21.43 -4.16
CA VAL A 7 13.00 -22.05 -2.86
C VAL A 7 13.85 -23.31 -2.73
N ARG A 8 14.62 -23.42 -1.63
CA ARG A 8 15.42 -24.59 -1.31
C ARG A 8 14.99 -25.10 0.06
N ARG A 9 14.55 -26.35 0.13
CA ARG A 9 14.40 -27.06 1.42
C ARG A 9 15.72 -27.71 1.78
N GLU A 10 15.99 -27.87 3.08
CA GLU A 10 17.19 -28.58 3.53
C GLU A 10 17.22 -29.98 2.88
N ASN A 11 18.31 -30.26 2.16
CA ASN A 11 18.56 -31.51 1.43
C ASN A 11 17.75 -31.76 0.14
N GLU A 12 17.08 -30.75 -0.43
CA GLU A 12 16.40 -30.87 -1.72
C GLU A 12 16.99 -29.95 -2.82
N SER A 13 16.83 -30.35 -4.08
CA SER A 13 17.12 -29.49 -5.23
C SER A 13 16.21 -28.26 -5.22
N GLY A 14 16.76 -27.09 -5.54
CA GLY A 14 15.99 -25.84 -5.53
C GLY A 14 14.88 -25.83 -6.59
N HIS A 15 13.72 -25.30 -6.20
CA HIS A 15 12.59 -25.07 -7.09
C HIS A 15 12.48 -23.59 -7.43
N VAL A 16 12.40 -23.26 -8.72
CA VAL A 16 12.14 -21.90 -9.16
C VAL A 16 10.64 -21.67 -9.21
N LEU A 17 10.15 -20.75 -8.38
CA LEU A 17 8.81 -20.19 -8.46
C LEU A 17 8.85 -18.97 -9.38
N THR A 18 7.84 -18.85 -10.23
CA THR A 18 7.62 -17.65 -11.06
C THR A 18 6.40 -16.93 -10.52
N GLU A 19 6.51 -15.62 -10.34
CA GLU A 19 5.40 -14.78 -9.93
C GLU A 19 4.27 -14.86 -10.95
N VAL A 20 3.05 -15.06 -10.43
CA VAL A 20 1.81 -14.98 -11.19
C VAL A 20 0.93 -13.99 -10.46
N LEU A 21 0.43 -13.00 -11.19
CA LEU A 21 -0.57 -12.07 -10.68
C LEU A 21 -1.93 -12.78 -10.71
N ALA A 22 -2.71 -12.63 -9.64
CA ALA A 22 -4.15 -12.83 -9.68
C ALA A 22 -4.77 -12.01 -10.83
N GLU A 23 -5.80 -12.59 -11.46
CA GLU A 23 -6.52 -12.06 -12.60
C GLU A 23 -7.50 -10.95 -12.20
N ASN A 24 -8.07 -11.04 -10.99
CA ASN A 24 -9.07 -10.11 -10.47
C ASN A 24 -9.10 -10.14 -8.92
N GLU A 25 -9.88 -9.23 -8.33
CA GLU A 25 -9.97 -9.04 -6.87
C GLU A 25 -10.47 -10.29 -6.16
N ALA A 26 -11.47 -10.97 -6.75
CA ALA A 26 -12.00 -12.22 -6.22
C ALA A 26 -10.94 -13.32 -6.15
N GLN A 27 -10.07 -13.46 -7.17
CA GLN A 27 -8.99 -14.45 -7.12
C GLN A 27 -7.94 -14.09 -6.06
N LEU A 28 -7.60 -12.81 -5.90
CA LEU A 28 -6.67 -12.37 -4.85
C LEU A 28 -7.24 -12.62 -3.45
N GLN A 29 -8.52 -12.28 -3.25
CA GLN A 29 -9.30 -12.54 -2.04
C GLN A 29 -9.34 -14.04 -1.72
N GLU A 30 -9.58 -14.92 -2.71
CA GLU A 30 -9.54 -16.37 -2.49
C GLU A 30 -8.17 -16.85 -2.02
N ILE A 31 -7.09 -16.43 -2.69
CA ILE A 31 -5.72 -16.82 -2.34
C ILE A 31 -5.41 -16.45 -0.89
N VAL A 32 -5.76 -15.23 -0.47
CA VAL A 32 -5.50 -14.75 0.89
C VAL A 32 -6.48 -15.37 1.90
N LYS A 33 -7.74 -15.60 1.56
CA LYS A 33 -8.68 -16.33 2.44
C LYS A 33 -8.15 -17.73 2.77
N GLU A 34 -7.65 -18.44 1.77
CA GLU A 34 -7.13 -19.81 1.94
C GLU A 34 -5.78 -19.85 2.64
N ASN A 35 -5.02 -18.75 2.58
CA ASN A 35 -3.69 -18.63 3.16
C ASN A 35 -3.58 -17.29 3.91
N PRO A 36 -4.32 -17.10 5.02
CA PRO A 36 -4.41 -15.80 5.68
C PRO A 36 -3.07 -15.37 6.31
N ASP A 37 -2.17 -16.32 6.55
CA ASP A 37 -0.79 -16.09 7.00
C ASP A 37 0.10 -15.42 5.91
N LEU A 38 -0.41 -15.22 4.69
CA LEU A 38 0.22 -14.33 3.70
C LEU A 38 0.18 -12.86 4.14
N LEU A 39 -0.74 -12.50 5.04
CA LEU A 39 -0.75 -11.18 5.65
C LEU A 39 0.36 -11.10 6.72
N PRO A 40 1.22 -10.07 6.69
CA PRO A 40 2.33 -9.94 7.64
C PRO A 40 1.84 -9.44 9.00
N VAL A 41 1.06 -10.26 9.70
CA VAL A 41 0.36 -9.87 10.94
C VAL A 41 1.29 -9.50 12.10
N ASP A 42 2.51 -10.03 12.10
CA ASP A 42 3.54 -9.65 13.07
C ASP A 42 3.94 -8.17 12.91
N GLU A 43 3.94 -7.64 11.68
CA GLU A 43 4.19 -6.21 11.42
C GLU A 43 3.05 -5.32 11.94
N PHE A 44 1.86 -5.90 12.11
CA PHE A 44 0.70 -5.23 12.71
C PHE A 44 0.68 -5.34 14.24
N GLY A 45 1.65 -6.03 14.84
CA GLY A 45 1.71 -6.27 16.29
C GLY A 45 0.75 -7.36 16.77
N MET A 46 0.33 -8.27 15.88
CA MET A 46 -0.54 -9.41 16.18
C MET A 46 0.22 -10.72 16.08
N THR A 47 -0.37 -11.81 16.57
CA THR A 47 0.19 -13.17 16.48
C THR A 47 -0.73 -14.07 15.67
N GLY A 48 -0.17 -14.75 14.68
CA GLY A 48 -0.87 -15.73 13.85
C GLY A 48 -1.02 -17.10 14.52
N PRO A 49 -1.69 -18.06 13.85
CA PRO A 49 -2.38 -17.89 12.57
C PRO A 49 -3.64 -17.03 12.70
N LEU A 50 -4.05 -16.36 11.64
CA LEU A 50 -5.34 -15.64 11.62
C LEU A 50 -6.52 -16.61 11.43
N MET A 51 -7.65 -16.30 12.06
CA MET A 51 -8.92 -16.97 11.81
C MET A 51 -9.80 -16.14 10.88
N VAL A 52 -10.12 -16.64 9.69
CA VAL A 52 -11.10 -15.99 8.80
C VAL A 52 -12.51 -16.23 9.33
N VAL A 53 -13.26 -15.16 9.56
CA VAL A 53 -14.64 -15.21 10.09
C VAL A 53 -15.66 -14.57 9.17
N GLY A 54 -15.23 -14.02 8.03
CA GLY A 54 -16.13 -13.40 7.08
C GLY A 54 -15.50 -13.31 5.70
N ARG A 55 -16.35 -13.44 4.69
CA ARG A 55 -16.04 -13.17 3.28
C ARG A 55 -17.30 -12.65 2.61
N GLU A 56 -17.19 -11.56 1.86
CA GLU A 56 -18.34 -10.85 1.30
C GLU A 56 -19.39 -10.57 2.40
N THR A 57 -18.90 -10.18 3.59
CA THR A 57 -19.74 -10.00 4.77
C THR A 57 -20.71 -8.85 4.51
N THR A 58 -22.00 -9.17 4.38
CA THR A 58 -23.04 -8.17 4.12
C THR A 58 -23.25 -7.26 5.32
N LEU A 59 -23.00 -5.97 5.12
CA LEU A 59 -23.25 -4.88 6.04
C LEU A 59 -24.15 -3.82 5.37
N PRO A 60 -24.76 -2.89 6.12
CA PRO A 60 -25.52 -1.78 5.55
C PRO A 60 -24.76 -0.95 4.50
N SER A 61 -23.46 -0.74 4.69
CA SER A 61 -22.59 0.04 3.80
C SER A 61 -22.06 -0.74 2.59
N GLY A 62 -22.24 -2.06 2.55
CA GLY A 62 -21.77 -2.90 1.44
C GLY A 62 -21.35 -4.28 1.89
N TYR A 63 -20.35 -4.84 1.21
CA TYR A 63 -19.81 -6.17 1.50
C TYR A 63 -18.35 -6.00 1.86
N VAL A 64 -17.96 -6.47 3.05
CA VAL A 64 -16.54 -6.52 3.43
C VAL A 64 -15.92 -7.73 2.74
N ASP A 65 -14.86 -7.53 1.96
CA ASP A 65 -14.26 -8.62 1.20
C ASP A 65 -13.79 -9.76 2.12
N LEU A 66 -13.08 -9.44 3.21
CA LEU A 66 -12.62 -10.43 4.18
C LEU A 66 -12.58 -9.87 5.59
N VAL A 67 -13.01 -10.68 6.56
CA VAL A 67 -12.97 -10.36 7.99
C VAL A 67 -12.14 -11.43 8.69
N CYS A 68 -11.13 -11.01 9.45
CA CYS A 68 -10.26 -11.91 10.19
C CYS A 68 -10.19 -11.55 11.68
N LEU A 69 -9.89 -12.54 12.52
CA LEU A 69 -9.58 -12.39 13.93
C LEU A 69 -8.17 -12.90 14.22
N SER A 70 -7.40 -12.13 14.99
CA SER A 70 -6.16 -12.60 15.60
C SER A 70 -6.43 -13.51 16.79
N ARG A 71 -5.43 -14.30 17.20
CA ARG A 71 -5.49 -15.09 18.45
C ARG A 71 -5.79 -14.24 19.67
N GLY A 72 -5.33 -12.98 19.66
CA GLY A 72 -5.55 -12.02 20.75
C GLY A 72 -6.97 -11.44 20.78
N GLY A 73 -7.78 -11.66 19.75
CA GLY A 73 -9.13 -11.08 19.62
C GLY A 73 -9.17 -9.76 18.86
N ASP A 74 -8.11 -9.42 18.12
CA ASP A 74 -8.12 -8.24 17.25
C ASP A 74 -8.87 -8.52 15.94
N LEU A 75 -9.73 -7.59 15.54
CA LEU A 75 -10.56 -7.61 14.34
C LEU A 75 -9.88 -6.88 13.18
N LEU A 76 -9.73 -7.59 12.08
CA LEU A 76 -9.19 -7.07 10.83
C LEU A 76 -10.30 -7.02 9.77
N LEU A 77 -10.47 -5.85 9.14
CA LEU A 77 -11.28 -5.67 7.95
C LEU A 77 -10.33 -5.49 6.76
N VAL A 78 -10.46 -6.36 5.78
CA VAL A 78 -9.54 -6.41 4.64
C VAL A 78 -10.32 -6.09 3.36
N GLU A 79 -9.81 -5.15 2.58
CA GLU A 79 -10.30 -4.80 1.24
C GLU A 79 -9.23 -5.19 0.20
N PHE A 80 -9.65 -5.81 -0.90
CA PHE A 80 -8.77 -6.25 -1.97
C PHE A 80 -8.86 -5.34 -3.18
N LYS A 81 -7.70 -5.08 -3.80
CA LYS A 81 -7.58 -4.37 -5.09
C LYS A 81 -6.54 -5.05 -5.97
N THR A 82 -6.78 -5.18 -7.27
CA THR A 82 -5.76 -5.76 -8.18
C THR A 82 -4.84 -4.70 -8.77
N GLY A 83 -5.31 -3.45 -8.85
CA GLY A 83 -4.48 -2.30 -9.15
C GLY A 83 -4.52 -1.72 -10.56
N PRO A 84 -4.97 -2.35 -11.67
CA PRO A 84 -5.18 -1.59 -12.91
C PRO A 84 -6.60 -1.01 -13.04
N GLN A 85 -7.51 -1.39 -12.14
CA GLN A 85 -8.86 -0.85 -12.05
C GLN A 85 -8.93 0.05 -10.81
N ASN A 86 -9.08 1.34 -11.09
CA ASN A 86 -9.06 2.46 -10.18
C ASN A 86 -9.94 2.26 -8.94
N SER A 87 -9.33 2.24 -7.77
CA SER A 87 -9.97 2.74 -6.56
C SER A 87 -9.06 3.82 -5.99
N ASP A 88 -9.51 5.09 -6.00
CA ASP A 88 -8.85 6.15 -5.22
C ASP A 88 -8.61 5.59 -3.82
N PHE A 89 -7.38 5.69 -3.28
CA PHE A 89 -7.08 5.23 -1.92
C PHE A 89 -8.09 5.79 -0.90
N ARG A 90 -8.61 7.00 -1.14
CA ARG A 90 -9.68 7.59 -0.34
C ARG A 90 -11.00 6.83 -0.44
N HIS A 91 -11.33 6.28 -1.61
CA HIS A 91 -12.52 5.45 -1.78
C HIS A 91 -12.38 4.15 -0.99
N VAL A 92 -11.24 3.46 -1.09
CA VAL A 92 -10.96 2.25 -0.31
C VAL A 92 -10.96 2.54 1.18
N LEU A 93 -10.33 3.64 1.60
CA LEU A 93 -10.33 4.05 2.99
C LEU A 93 -11.75 4.37 3.48
N ALA A 94 -12.57 5.04 2.66
CA ALA A 94 -13.96 5.33 2.99
C ALA A 94 -14.77 4.03 3.13
N GLN A 95 -14.63 3.07 2.21
CA GLN A 95 -15.24 1.74 2.31
C GLN A 95 -14.89 1.07 3.64
N LEU A 96 -13.60 0.98 3.96
CA LEU A 96 -13.13 0.37 5.21
C LEU A 96 -13.70 1.07 6.44
N LEU A 97 -13.74 2.40 6.45
CA LEU A 97 -14.32 3.17 7.56
C LEU A 97 -15.84 3.00 7.66
N ASP A 98 -16.54 2.92 6.54
CA ASP A 98 -17.99 2.66 6.50
C ASP A 98 -18.29 1.26 7.05
N TYR A 99 -17.51 0.23 6.66
CA TYR A 99 -17.61 -1.11 7.24
C TYR A 99 -17.35 -1.11 8.75
N GLY A 100 -16.29 -0.41 9.18
CA GLY A 100 -16.01 -0.22 10.59
C GLY A 100 -17.17 0.46 11.32
N SER A 101 -17.82 1.44 10.71
CA SER A 101 -18.95 2.14 11.32
C SER A 101 -20.17 1.24 11.52
N ASP A 102 -20.41 0.28 10.63
CA ASP A 102 -21.50 -0.70 10.76
C ASP A 102 -21.24 -1.72 11.86
N LEU A 103 -19.98 -2.15 12.04
CA LEU A 103 -19.60 -3.09 13.10
C LEU A 103 -19.45 -2.42 14.47
N TRP A 104 -19.22 -1.11 14.48
CA TRP A 104 -19.04 -0.35 15.71
C TRP A 104 -20.30 -0.39 16.56
N ARG A 105 -20.12 -0.75 17.84
CA ARG A 105 -21.15 -0.93 18.88
C ARG A 105 -22.01 -2.18 18.74
N MET A 106 -21.69 -3.11 17.83
CA MET A 106 -22.23 -4.45 17.91
C MET A 106 -21.84 -5.12 19.23
N SER A 107 -22.72 -5.94 19.79
CA SER A 107 -22.31 -6.86 20.87
C SER A 107 -21.48 -8.01 20.31
N TYR A 108 -20.77 -8.73 21.18
CA TYR A 108 -20.07 -9.95 20.78
C TYR A 108 -21.02 -10.96 20.11
N GLU A 109 -22.20 -11.16 20.69
CA GLU A 109 -23.22 -12.09 20.21
C GLU A 109 -23.83 -11.65 18.87
N GLU A 110 -24.02 -10.34 18.69
CA GLU A 110 -24.46 -9.79 17.42
C GLU A 110 -23.42 -10.02 16.33
N PHE A 111 -22.15 -9.74 16.60
CA PHE A 111 -21.05 -10.01 15.67
C PHE A 111 -20.93 -11.51 15.35
N GLU A 112 -20.94 -12.38 16.36
CA GLU A 112 -20.88 -13.83 16.19
C GLU A 112 -22.02 -14.34 15.30
N SER A 113 -23.25 -13.90 15.55
CA SER A 113 -24.42 -14.38 14.83
C SER A 113 -24.56 -13.81 13.42
N THR A 114 -24.18 -12.54 13.21
CA THR A 114 -24.39 -11.83 11.94
C THR A 114 -23.19 -11.89 10.99
N VAL A 115 -21.99 -12.15 11.50
CA VAL A 115 -20.75 -12.24 10.73
C VAL A 115 -20.23 -13.69 10.75
N ALA A 116 -19.72 -14.15 11.89
CA ALA A 116 -18.98 -15.41 11.99
C ALA A 116 -19.83 -16.64 11.62
N ASN A 117 -20.98 -16.81 12.26
CA ASN A 117 -21.86 -17.96 12.05
C ASN A 117 -22.43 -18.01 10.62
N ARG A 118 -22.66 -16.84 10.00
CA ARG A 118 -23.08 -16.77 8.59
C ARG A 118 -21.98 -17.28 7.67
N PHE A 119 -20.74 -16.86 7.91
CA PHE A 119 -19.60 -17.34 7.14
C PHE A 119 -19.38 -18.85 7.33
N PHE A 120 -19.34 -19.35 8.57
CA PHE A 120 -19.14 -20.77 8.88
C PHE A 120 -20.19 -21.69 8.24
N SER A 121 -21.39 -21.16 7.99
CA SER A 121 -22.49 -21.89 7.36
C SER A 121 -22.58 -21.67 5.83
N SER A 122 -21.77 -20.76 5.28
CA SER A 122 -21.79 -20.41 3.86
C SER A 122 -20.95 -21.36 3.00
N SER A 123 -21.18 -21.34 1.68
CA SER A 123 -20.33 -22.04 0.71
C SER A 123 -18.91 -21.46 0.60
N TYR A 124 -18.66 -20.28 1.17
CA TYR A 124 -17.37 -19.62 1.13
C TYR A 124 -16.39 -20.15 2.19
N CYS A 125 -16.89 -20.78 3.25
CA CYS A 125 -16.07 -21.42 4.27
C CYS A 125 -15.66 -22.83 3.80
N GLN A 126 -14.43 -22.94 3.30
CA GLN A 126 -13.85 -24.20 2.82
C GLN A 126 -12.87 -24.82 3.82
N ASP A 127 -12.59 -24.14 4.94
CA ASP A 127 -11.75 -24.68 6.00
C ASP A 127 -12.58 -25.66 6.85
N ASP A 128 -12.21 -26.95 6.81
CA ASP A 128 -12.86 -28.02 7.56
C ASP A 128 -12.86 -27.77 9.09
N ARG A 129 -11.92 -26.96 9.60
CA ARG A 129 -11.86 -26.59 11.02
C ARG A 129 -12.96 -25.60 11.41
N LEU A 130 -13.45 -24.81 10.46
CA LEU A 130 -14.41 -23.72 10.68
C LEU A 130 -15.82 -24.04 10.17
N GLN A 131 -15.95 -24.96 9.22
CA GLN A 131 -17.26 -25.31 8.67
C GLN A 131 -18.25 -25.74 9.75
N LYS A 132 -19.43 -25.11 9.72
CA LYS A 132 -20.59 -25.42 10.58
C LYS A 132 -20.33 -25.25 12.08
N LYS A 133 -19.28 -24.52 12.47
CA LYS A 133 -19.07 -24.12 13.86
C LYS A 133 -20.21 -23.23 14.34
N ALA A 134 -20.64 -23.46 15.58
CA ALA A 134 -21.80 -22.79 16.15
C ALA A 134 -21.45 -21.50 16.91
N SER A 135 -20.18 -21.32 17.26
CA SER A 135 -19.67 -20.15 17.98
C SER A 135 -18.22 -19.83 17.59
N LEU A 136 -17.81 -18.60 17.89
CA LEU A 136 -16.43 -18.15 17.78
C LEU A 136 -15.51 -18.92 18.72
N ASP A 137 -15.97 -19.28 19.92
CA ASP A 137 -15.16 -20.04 20.88
C ASP A 137 -14.83 -21.44 20.33
N GLU A 138 -15.80 -22.11 19.69
CA GLU A 138 -15.59 -23.43 19.07
C GLU A 138 -14.64 -23.33 17.86
N ALA A 139 -14.77 -22.27 17.06
CA ALA A 139 -13.91 -21.98 15.94
C ALA A 139 -12.47 -21.64 16.38
N ALA A 140 -12.32 -20.82 17.43
CA ALA A 140 -11.05 -20.42 18.01
C ALA A 140 -10.24 -21.64 18.49
N HIS A 141 -10.86 -22.57 19.21
CA HIS A 141 -10.20 -23.81 19.64
C HIS A 141 -9.85 -24.75 18.47
N ALA A 142 -10.56 -24.66 17.35
CA ALA A 142 -10.26 -25.46 16.16
C ALA A 142 -9.05 -24.89 15.38
N ILE A 143 -8.88 -23.56 15.35
CA ILE A 143 -7.76 -22.88 14.71
C ILE A 143 -6.53 -22.84 15.62
N TRP A 144 -6.74 -22.64 16.92
CA TRP A 144 -5.72 -22.55 17.96
C TRP A 144 -5.95 -23.66 19.01
N PRO A 145 -5.53 -24.91 18.75
CA PRO A 145 -5.79 -26.04 19.65
C PRO A 145 -5.15 -25.94 21.03
N ASP A 146 -4.14 -25.08 21.16
CA ASP A 146 -3.40 -24.78 22.38
C ASP A 146 -3.92 -23.53 23.11
N LEU A 147 -5.05 -22.95 22.67
CA LEU A 147 -5.70 -21.83 23.35
C LEU A 147 -6.27 -22.31 24.70
N SER A 148 -5.80 -21.71 25.79
CA SER A 148 -6.29 -21.97 27.15
C SER A 148 -7.66 -21.31 27.41
N GLU A 149 -8.34 -21.70 28.49
CA GLU A 149 -9.58 -21.05 28.92
C GLU A 149 -9.37 -19.57 29.28
N GLU A 150 -8.23 -19.23 29.88
CA GLU A 150 -7.86 -17.84 30.20
C GLU A 150 -7.65 -17.01 28.92
N GLU A 151 -6.92 -17.54 27.94
CA GLU A 151 -6.76 -16.87 26.63
C GLU A 151 -8.07 -16.76 25.87
N THR A 152 -8.96 -17.76 25.97
CA THR A 152 -10.30 -17.71 25.35
C THR A 152 -11.13 -16.56 25.94
N ALA A 153 -11.08 -16.38 27.26
CA ALA A 153 -11.76 -15.27 27.92
C ALA A 153 -11.19 -13.92 27.49
N LEU A 154 -9.85 -13.80 27.39
CA LEU A 154 -9.18 -12.60 26.92
C LEU A 154 -9.51 -12.28 25.45
N PHE A 155 -9.55 -13.29 24.59
CA PHE A 155 -9.98 -13.16 23.19
C PHE A 155 -11.39 -12.56 23.10
N ARG A 156 -12.34 -13.12 23.86
CA ARG A 156 -13.73 -12.62 23.90
C ARG A 156 -13.81 -11.19 24.41
N GLU A 157 -13.11 -10.88 25.50
CA GLU A 157 -13.07 -9.55 26.09
C GLU A 157 -12.47 -8.53 25.11
N ARG A 158 -11.36 -8.88 24.46
CA ARG A 158 -10.69 -8.03 23.48
C ARG A 158 -11.56 -7.73 22.27
N LEU A 159 -12.22 -8.75 21.70
CA LEU A 159 -13.13 -8.55 20.58
C LEU A 159 -14.31 -7.65 20.97
N ALA A 160 -14.93 -7.89 22.13
CA ALA A 160 -16.01 -7.04 22.65
C ALA A 160 -15.54 -5.59 22.89
N GLN A 161 -14.33 -5.41 23.40
CA GLN A 161 -13.72 -4.09 23.57
C GLN A 161 -13.52 -3.39 22.22
N GLN A 162 -13.02 -4.08 21.20
CA GLN A 162 -12.86 -3.49 19.88
C GLN A 162 -14.18 -3.13 19.24
N LEU A 163 -15.18 -4.02 19.30
CA LEU A 163 -16.52 -3.73 18.79
C LEU A 163 -17.13 -2.51 19.47
N SER A 164 -16.97 -2.36 20.79
CA SER A 164 -17.50 -1.19 21.51
C SER A 164 -16.75 0.12 21.21
N SER A 165 -15.44 0.04 20.97
CA SER A 165 -14.57 1.22 20.74
C SER A 165 -14.40 1.60 19.27
N GLY A 166 -14.68 0.70 18.33
CA GLY A 166 -14.35 0.86 16.91
C GLY A 166 -12.86 0.72 16.60
N GLY A 167 -12.07 0.18 17.54
CA GLY A 167 -10.61 0.05 17.44
C GLY A 167 -10.16 -1.11 16.56
N PHE A 168 -10.56 -1.12 15.28
CA PHE A 168 -10.28 -2.19 14.33
C PHE A 168 -8.98 -1.97 13.54
N HIS A 169 -8.47 -3.04 12.93
CA HIS A 169 -7.38 -2.98 11.96
C HIS A 169 -7.96 -2.95 10.55
N TYR A 170 -7.60 -1.93 9.78
CA TYR A 170 -8.03 -1.77 8.38
C TYR A 170 -6.87 -2.10 7.46
N VAL A 171 -7.04 -3.10 6.60
CA VAL A 171 -5.98 -3.62 5.73
C VAL A 171 -6.42 -3.49 4.28
N VAL A 172 -5.55 -2.92 3.45
CA VAL A 172 -5.74 -2.91 2.00
C VAL A 172 -4.71 -3.85 1.38
N VAL A 173 -5.18 -4.88 0.70
CA VAL A 173 -4.33 -5.82 -0.04
C VAL A 173 -4.39 -5.46 -1.50
N ALA A 174 -3.26 -5.05 -2.07
CA ALA A 174 -3.18 -4.79 -3.50
C ALA A 174 -1.98 -5.45 -4.17
N GLN A 175 -2.19 -6.00 -5.37
CA GLN A 175 -1.08 -6.52 -6.18
C GLN A 175 -0.22 -5.38 -6.74
N ARG A 176 -0.87 -4.24 -7.00
CA ARG A 176 -0.25 -2.98 -7.39
C ARG A 176 -1.07 -1.86 -6.77
N PHE A 177 -0.42 -0.96 -6.05
CA PHE A 177 -0.99 0.36 -5.83
C PHE A 177 -0.67 1.18 -7.09
N THR A 178 -1.48 1.06 -8.14
CA THR A 178 -1.33 2.00 -9.25
C THR A 178 -1.74 3.35 -8.73
N THR A 179 -0.86 4.33 -8.88
CA THR A 179 -1.21 5.67 -8.53
C THR A 179 -2.36 6.14 -9.42
N THR A 180 -3.46 6.58 -8.80
CA THR A 180 -4.60 7.26 -9.44
C THR A 180 -4.18 8.31 -10.48
N ILE A 181 -3.00 8.91 -10.30
CA ILE A 181 -2.39 9.87 -11.22
C ILE A 181 -2.09 9.31 -12.61
N LEU A 182 -1.56 8.09 -12.73
CA LEU A 182 -1.10 7.55 -14.01
C LEU A 182 -2.29 7.19 -14.90
N GLU A 183 -3.40 6.78 -14.30
CA GLU A 183 -4.61 6.42 -15.04
C GLU A 183 -5.31 7.64 -15.66
N GLN A 184 -5.11 8.83 -15.09
CA GLN A 184 -5.60 10.10 -15.64
C GLN A 184 -4.80 10.58 -16.86
N ILE A 185 -3.68 9.95 -17.19
CA ILE A 185 -2.80 10.38 -18.28
C ILE A 185 -3.20 9.68 -19.58
N GLU A 186 -3.87 10.37 -20.49
CA GLU A 186 -4.36 9.77 -21.76
C GLU A 186 -3.24 9.24 -22.68
N ASP A 187 -2.07 9.87 -22.67
CA ASP A 187 -0.94 9.43 -23.50
C ASP A 187 -0.28 8.16 -22.93
N ASP A 188 -0.46 7.04 -23.63
CA ASP A 188 0.08 5.73 -23.23
C ASP A 188 1.61 5.70 -23.11
N THR A 189 2.32 6.44 -23.98
CA THR A 189 3.79 6.46 -23.97
C THR A 189 4.31 7.22 -22.77
N TYR A 190 3.71 8.38 -22.48
CA TYR A 190 4.04 9.16 -21.30
C TYR A 190 3.66 8.42 -20.01
N ARG A 191 2.49 7.79 -19.98
CA ARG A 191 2.03 6.95 -18.87
C ARG A 191 3.00 5.82 -18.56
N GLU A 192 3.45 5.07 -19.58
CA GLU A 192 4.44 3.99 -19.39
C GLU A 192 5.79 4.55 -18.94
N THR A 193 6.26 5.64 -19.53
CA THR A 193 7.52 6.29 -19.13
C THR A 193 7.50 6.68 -17.64
N LEU A 194 6.40 7.27 -17.17
CA LEU A 194 6.27 7.64 -15.77
C LEU A 194 6.17 6.42 -14.85
N ARG A 195 5.50 5.34 -15.31
CA ARG A 195 5.47 4.06 -14.58
C ARG A 195 6.87 3.52 -14.38
N GLU A 196 7.67 3.44 -15.44
CA GLU A 196 9.06 3.00 -15.39
C GLU A 196 9.91 3.92 -14.50
N LEU A 197 9.70 5.24 -14.57
CA LEU A 197 10.41 6.20 -13.72
C LEU A 197 10.09 6.02 -12.24
N LEU A 198 8.83 5.82 -11.88
CA LEU A 198 8.42 5.56 -10.49
C LEU A 198 8.97 4.22 -9.98
N GLU A 199 9.08 3.20 -10.83
CA GLU A 199 9.72 1.93 -10.49
C GLU A 199 11.22 2.12 -10.22
N VAL A 200 11.93 2.87 -11.07
CA VAL A 200 13.33 3.26 -10.84
C VAL A 200 13.49 4.00 -9.52
N CYS A 201 12.67 5.01 -9.26
CA CYS A 201 12.68 5.76 -8.00
C CYS A 201 12.49 4.84 -6.78
N SER A 202 11.56 3.89 -6.87
CA SER A 202 11.32 2.90 -5.81
C SER A 202 12.55 2.02 -5.57
N GLY A 203 13.19 1.55 -6.65
CA GLY A 203 14.41 0.75 -6.60
C GLY A 203 15.61 1.49 -6.00
N LEU A 204 15.67 2.81 -6.17
CA LEU A 204 16.66 3.69 -5.54
C LEU A 204 16.37 4.01 -4.06
N GLY A 205 15.24 3.54 -3.52
CA GLY A 205 14.84 3.83 -2.14
C GLY A 205 14.22 5.22 -1.94
N LEU A 206 13.85 5.91 -3.02
CA LEU A 206 13.08 7.15 -2.95
C LEU A 206 11.67 6.86 -2.40
N ARG A 207 11.10 7.85 -1.72
CA ARG A 207 9.79 7.77 -1.08
C ARG A 207 8.78 8.62 -1.84
N PHE A 208 7.52 8.21 -1.81
CA PHE A 208 6.42 8.97 -2.42
C PHE A 208 5.50 9.52 -1.34
N SER A 209 5.04 10.75 -1.55
CA SER A 209 3.92 11.30 -0.79
C SER A 209 2.83 11.70 -1.76
N TRP A 210 1.77 10.90 -1.75
CA TRP A 210 0.61 11.04 -2.61
C TRP A 210 -0.35 12.10 -2.07
N GLY A 211 -0.84 12.95 -2.95
CA GLY A 211 -1.93 13.91 -2.69
C GLY A 211 -3.15 13.61 -3.57
N THR A 212 -4.16 14.48 -3.52
CA THR A 212 -5.43 14.28 -4.24
C THR A 212 -5.33 14.39 -5.76
N ALA A 213 -4.32 15.08 -6.28
CA ALA A 213 -4.14 15.36 -7.72
C ALA A 213 -2.67 15.21 -8.17
N GLY A 214 -1.82 14.60 -7.35
CA GLY A 214 -0.38 14.69 -7.54
C GLY A 214 0.42 13.77 -6.62
N THR A 215 1.70 13.65 -6.88
CA THR A 215 2.67 13.03 -5.98
C THR A 215 3.94 13.84 -5.87
N SER A 216 4.59 13.76 -4.73
CA SER A 216 5.97 14.21 -4.58
C SER A 216 6.90 13.02 -4.42
N ILE A 217 8.01 13.04 -5.14
CA ILE A 217 9.11 12.08 -5.01
C ILE A 217 10.13 12.68 -4.04
N ARG A 218 10.57 11.89 -3.06
CA ARG A 218 11.37 12.37 -1.94
C ARG A 218 12.58 11.51 -1.69
N VAL A 219 13.71 12.16 -1.41
CA VAL A 219 14.97 11.49 -1.05
C VAL A 219 15.17 11.51 0.47
N PRO A 220 15.49 10.36 1.09
CA PRO A 220 15.96 10.35 2.48
C PRO A 220 17.28 11.12 2.59
N VAL A 221 17.37 12.03 3.56
CA VAL A 221 18.60 12.77 3.85
C VAL A 221 19.00 12.44 5.29
N PRO A 222 20.26 12.03 5.56
CA PRO A 222 20.70 11.71 6.91
C PRO A 222 20.52 12.89 7.87
N ASN A 223 20.24 12.57 9.14
CA ASN A 223 19.92 13.54 10.19
C ASN A 223 18.66 14.40 9.93
N ARG A 224 17.82 14.05 8.96
CA ARG A 224 16.52 14.70 8.73
C ARG A 224 15.38 13.75 9.07
N LYS A 225 14.44 14.22 9.89
CA LYS A 225 13.25 13.45 10.28
C LYS A 225 12.36 13.10 9.08
N ASN A 226 12.19 14.03 8.14
CA ASN A 226 11.33 13.87 6.98
C ASN A 226 12.15 13.89 5.69
N PRO A 227 11.89 12.98 4.73
CA PRO A 227 12.51 13.00 3.40
C PRO A 227 12.34 14.36 2.69
N LEU A 228 13.35 14.76 1.92
CA LEU A 228 13.34 15.99 1.13
C LEU A 228 12.63 15.76 -0.20
N SER A 229 11.70 16.64 -0.60
CA SER A 229 11.04 16.54 -1.92
C SER A 229 11.98 17.04 -3.02
N ILE A 230 12.17 16.19 -4.04
CA ILE A 230 13.08 16.43 -5.17
C ILE A 230 12.37 16.41 -6.53
N ALA A 231 11.10 15.99 -6.56
CA ALA A 231 10.27 16.06 -7.75
C ALA A 231 8.77 16.06 -7.39
N TRP A 232 7.96 16.50 -8.34
CA TRP A 232 6.50 16.47 -8.29
C TRP A 232 5.97 15.97 -9.60
N LEU A 233 4.92 15.15 -9.53
CA LEU A 233 4.18 14.67 -10.68
C LEU A 233 2.71 15.05 -10.51
N SER A 234 2.14 15.62 -11.56
CA SER A 234 0.73 15.96 -11.73
C SER A 234 0.26 15.37 -13.07
N PRO A 235 -1.02 15.00 -13.23
CA PRO A 235 -1.57 14.70 -14.55
C PRO A 235 -1.43 15.90 -15.49
N PRO A 236 -1.34 15.69 -16.81
CA PRO A 236 -1.43 16.77 -17.78
C PRO A 236 -2.67 17.63 -17.56
N ASP A 237 -2.52 18.94 -17.75
CA ASP A 237 -3.58 19.95 -17.62
C ASP A 237 -4.23 20.07 -16.23
N VAL A 238 -3.77 19.31 -15.23
CA VAL A 238 -4.19 19.41 -13.83
C VAL A 238 -3.11 20.13 -13.03
N SER A 239 -3.44 21.32 -12.54
CA SER A 239 -2.57 22.06 -11.62
C SER A 239 -2.44 21.30 -10.30
N GLY A 240 -1.25 20.79 -10.03
CA GLY A 240 -0.93 20.07 -8.81
C GLY A 240 -0.61 21.00 -7.64
N TRP A 241 0.05 20.42 -6.64
CA TRP A 241 0.50 21.16 -5.46
C TRP A 241 1.36 22.34 -5.90
N MET A 242 1.09 23.54 -5.35
CA MET A 242 1.84 24.77 -5.60
C MET A 242 1.85 25.21 -7.09
N GLY A 243 0.90 24.76 -7.91
CA GLY A 243 0.79 25.16 -9.31
C GLY A 243 1.64 24.34 -10.29
N LEU A 244 2.28 23.26 -9.82
CA LEU A 244 3.16 22.43 -10.63
C LEU A 244 2.37 21.51 -11.57
N LEU A 245 2.84 21.39 -12.81
CA LEU A 245 2.25 20.61 -13.89
C LEU A 245 3.17 19.47 -14.29
N ASP A 246 2.59 18.45 -14.92
CA ASP A 246 3.29 17.30 -15.50
C ASP A 246 4.35 16.74 -14.53
N LEU A 247 5.57 16.48 -15.02
CA LEU A 247 6.72 16.23 -14.19
C LEU A 247 7.47 17.55 -13.93
N THR A 248 7.68 17.87 -12.66
CA THR A 248 8.59 18.93 -12.23
C THR A 248 9.72 18.31 -11.41
N LEU A 249 10.97 18.56 -11.80
CA LEU A 249 12.16 18.13 -11.07
C LEU A 249 12.79 19.35 -10.37
N GLY A 250 13.12 19.24 -9.08
CA GLY A 250 13.70 20.35 -8.33
C GLY A 250 13.65 20.19 -6.82
N LEU A 251 14.19 21.15 -6.07
CA LEU A 251 14.20 21.09 -4.60
C LEU A 251 13.03 21.89 -4.02
N SER A 252 12.43 21.39 -2.93
CA SER A 252 11.39 22.14 -2.21
C SER A 252 11.99 23.38 -1.52
N ASP A 253 11.36 24.55 -1.65
CA ASP A 253 11.85 25.81 -1.04
C ASP A 253 11.99 25.75 0.50
N ASN A 254 11.31 24.82 1.17
CA ASN A 254 11.42 24.58 2.60
C ASN A 254 12.47 23.52 3.00
N ALA A 255 13.42 23.22 2.10
CA ALA A 255 14.51 22.27 2.36
C ALA A 255 15.28 22.65 3.64
N GLY A 256 15.51 23.95 3.86
CA GLY A 256 16.44 24.46 4.86
C GLY A 256 17.89 24.24 4.44
N GLU A 257 18.84 24.76 5.21
CA GLU A 257 20.26 24.54 4.93
C GLU A 257 20.64 23.07 5.16
N MET A 258 21.37 22.49 4.20
CA MET A 258 21.86 21.11 4.28
C MET A 258 23.35 21.02 3.95
N PRO A 259 24.26 21.54 4.80
CA PRO A 259 25.67 21.68 4.45
C PRO A 259 26.36 20.36 4.09
N LEU A 260 25.93 19.25 4.69
CA LEU A 260 26.52 17.93 4.46
C LEU A 260 26.28 17.42 3.03
N VAL A 261 25.12 17.70 2.45
CA VAL A 261 24.72 17.19 1.12
C VAL A 261 24.50 18.31 0.11
N ALA A 262 24.94 19.53 0.42
CA ALA A 262 24.69 20.71 -0.41
C ALA A 262 25.25 20.54 -1.81
N SER A 263 26.45 19.96 -1.95
CA SER A 263 27.08 19.74 -3.24
C SER A 263 26.30 18.75 -4.11
N ALA A 264 25.81 17.65 -3.53
CA ALA A 264 24.95 16.71 -4.23
C ALA A 264 23.65 17.36 -4.73
N LEU A 265 23.02 18.19 -3.90
CA LEU A 265 21.76 18.87 -4.24
C LEU A 265 21.94 19.96 -5.29
N GLU A 266 23.04 20.73 -5.23
CA GLU A 266 23.38 21.74 -6.23
C GLU A 266 23.62 21.10 -7.60
N ASP A 267 24.44 20.06 -7.66
CA ASP A 267 24.72 19.31 -8.89
C ASP A 267 23.47 18.66 -9.49
N TYR A 268 22.57 18.14 -8.64
CA TYR A 268 21.27 17.64 -9.08
C TYR A 268 20.47 18.72 -9.82
N VAL A 269 20.34 19.92 -9.23
CA VAL A 269 19.59 21.03 -9.84
C VAL A 269 20.26 21.50 -11.13
N GLU A 270 21.59 21.58 -11.17
CA GLU A 270 22.33 21.95 -12.38
C GLU A 270 22.14 20.95 -13.53
N LYS A 271 22.20 19.64 -13.24
CA LYS A 271 21.98 18.60 -14.25
C LYS A 271 20.55 18.57 -14.76
N VAL A 272 19.57 18.77 -13.87
CA VAL A 272 18.16 18.92 -14.28
C VAL A 272 18.01 20.14 -15.20
N ALA A 273 18.61 21.28 -14.85
CA ALA A 273 18.56 22.50 -15.67
C ALA A 273 19.15 22.32 -17.07
N ALA A 274 20.16 21.45 -17.21
CA ALA A 274 20.84 21.15 -18.46
C ALA A 274 20.07 20.19 -19.38
N LEU A 275 18.95 19.61 -18.94
CA LEU A 275 18.17 18.68 -19.74
C LEU A 275 17.53 19.38 -20.96
N PRO A 276 17.63 18.81 -22.18
CA PRO A 276 17.01 19.40 -23.36
C PRO A 276 15.50 19.60 -23.25
N GLY A 277 15.07 20.86 -23.39
CA GLY A 277 13.67 21.25 -23.50
C GLY A 277 12.93 21.48 -22.18
N VAL A 278 13.61 21.39 -21.04
CA VAL A 278 13.04 21.75 -19.74
C VAL A 278 12.83 23.26 -19.66
N LYS A 279 11.88 23.69 -18.82
CA LYS A 279 11.60 25.11 -18.58
C LYS A 279 11.58 25.38 -17.08
N PRO A 280 12.03 26.54 -16.60
CA PRO A 280 11.84 26.91 -15.19
C PRO A 280 10.36 26.83 -14.79
N ALA A 281 10.08 26.24 -13.63
CA ALA A 281 8.73 26.17 -13.09
C ALA A 281 8.23 27.58 -12.74
N LYS A 282 6.98 27.91 -13.12
CA LYS A 282 6.39 29.24 -12.91
C LYS A 282 5.57 29.31 -11.61
N PRO A 283 5.47 30.50 -10.97
CA PRO A 283 6.54 31.46 -10.74
C PRO A 283 6.92 31.47 -9.24
N ASP A 284 8.23 31.52 -8.96
CA ASP A 284 8.90 31.66 -7.64
C ASP A 284 9.68 30.42 -7.15
N TRP A 285 9.69 29.33 -7.91
CA TRP A 285 10.52 28.16 -7.60
C TRP A 285 11.93 28.31 -8.21
N HIS A 286 12.87 28.82 -7.42
CA HIS A 286 14.24 29.08 -7.89
C HIS A 286 15.03 27.81 -8.29
N HIS A 287 14.56 26.63 -7.89
CA HIS A 287 15.24 25.36 -8.11
C HIS A 287 14.36 24.28 -8.75
N GLY A 288 13.28 24.66 -9.45
CA GLY A 288 12.34 23.73 -10.10
C GLY A 288 12.27 23.88 -11.61
N TYR A 289 12.25 22.76 -12.33
CA TYR A 289 12.14 22.69 -13.78
C TYR A 289 10.98 21.81 -14.20
N HIS A 290 10.08 22.37 -15.02
CA HIS A 290 8.94 21.72 -15.64
C HIS A 290 9.36 20.97 -16.92
N LEU A 291 8.88 19.73 -17.03
CA LEU A 291 9.04 18.85 -18.18
C LEU A 291 7.64 18.48 -18.70
N THR A 292 7.33 18.88 -19.93
CA THR A 292 6.10 18.43 -20.60
C THR A 292 6.13 16.90 -20.82
N PRO A 293 5.01 16.25 -21.16
CA PRO A 293 4.99 14.83 -21.51
C PRO A 293 6.08 14.43 -22.51
N GLU A 294 6.20 15.17 -23.62
CA GLU A 294 7.17 14.87 -24.68
C GLU A 294 8.62 15.06 -24.22
N VAL A 295 8.87 16.10 -23.39
CA VAL A 295 10.19 16.37 -22.82
C VAL A 295 10.58 15.28 -21.83
N THR A 296 9.62 14.78 -21.03
CA THR A 296 9.84 13.70 -20.08
C THR A 296 10.19 12.40 -20.81
N VAL A 297 9.38 11.98 -21.79
CA VAL A 297 9.62 10.79 -22.61
C VAL A 297 11.01 10.85 -23.26
N ARG A 298 11.35 11.99 -23.88
CA ARG A 298 12.65 12.15 -24.55
C ARG A 298 13.85 12.08 -23.61
N ASN A 299 13.70 12.52 -22.36
CA ASN A 299 14.79 12.61 -21.39
C ASN A 299 14.80 11.49 -20.34
N TYR A 300 13.89 10.51 -20.43
CA TYR A 300 13.70 9.45 -19.43
C TYR A 300 15.01 8.87 -18.86
N HIS A 301 15.90 8.36 -19.73
CA HIS A 301 17.16 7.76 -19.28
C HIS A 301 18.05 8.76 -18.51
N ARG A 302 18.14 10.01 -18.99
CA ARG A 302 18.93 11.04 -18.31
C ARG A 302 18.34 11.42 -16.97
N ILE A 303 17.02 11.47 -16.85
CA ILE A 303 16.33 11.73 -15.59
C ILE A 303 16.62 10.61 -14.59
N ALA A 304 16.52 9.34 -15.03
CA ALA A 304 16.84 8.19 -14.20
C ALA A 304 18.29 8.20 -13.71
N ASP A 305 19.25 8.50 -14.60
CA ASP A 305 20.67 8.59 -14.26
C ASP A 305 20.93 9.72 -13.23
N ILE A 306 20.34 10.90 -13.43
CA ILE A 306 20.46 12.04 -12.51
C ILE A 306 19.92 11.69 -11.11
N LEU A 307 18.77 11.01 -11.03
CA LEU A 307 18.19 10.61 -9.75
C LEU A 307 19.02 9.54 -9.05
N ALA A 308 19.56 8.56 -9.80
CA ALA A 308 20.45 7.54 -9.26
C ALA A 308 21.73 8.14 -8.68
N GLU A 309 22.35 9.06 -9.43
CA GLU A 309 23.55 9.76 -8.99
C GLU A 309 23.30 10.62 -7.75
N LEU A 310 22.17 11.34 -7.68
CA LEU A 310 21.80 12.10 -6.49
C LEU A 310 21.73 11.21 -5.24
N VAL A 311 21.06 10.06 -5.33
CA VAL A 311 20.93 9.12 -4.20
C VAL A 311 22.29 8.57 -3.78
N GLN A 312 23.14 8.22 -4.75
CA GLN A 312 24.50 7.77 -4.49
C GLN A 312 25.31 8.84 -3.76
N ARG A 313 25.33 10.07 -4.27
CA ARG A 313 26.09 11.18 -3.70
C ARG A 313 25.61 11.56 -2.30
N ILE A 314 24.30 11.58 -2.05
CA ILE A 314 23.76 11.78 -0.69
C ILE A 314 24.26 10.71 0.28
N SER A 315 24.43 9.47 -0.19
CA SER A 315 24.93 8.37 0.64
C SER A 315 26.45 8.44 0.88
N GLU A 316 27.21 9.04 -0.03
CA GLU A 316 28.66 9.24 0.08
C GLU A 316 29.04 10.48 0.90
N GLU A 317 28.22 11.53 0.83
CA GLU A 317 28.46 12.83 1.48
C GLU A 317 27.94 12.89 2.94
N ALA A 318 27.15 11.92 3.37
CA ALA A 318 26.50 11.89 4.69
C ALA A 318 27.21 11.04 5.75
#